data_AF-A0AA43ZWY3-F1
#
_entry.id   AF-A0AA43ZWY3-F1
#
_cell.length_a   1.000
_cell.length_b   1.000
_cell.length_c   1.000
_cell.angle_alpha   90.00
_cell.angle_beta   90.00
_cell.angle_gamma   90.00
#
_symmetry.space_group_name_H-M   'P 1'
#
loop_
_entity.id
_entity.type
_entity.pdbx_description
1 polymer ?
#
loop_
_entity_poly.entity_id
_entity_poly.type
_entity_poly.pdbx_seq_one_letter_code
_entity_poly.pdbx_strand_id
1 'polypeptide(L)'
;MPYTRMGDGSRVEMTKEQIMADIQDGTADAADMGGMPALSSEDIERICEIICDKNRIVGVEPGREVVLTYDIGQLDFTGDNGNSGNGVDMGRLEAALLHERALGADTFELAHADYSIKPVKPIIANEMQTMEEIQNEIVIPYFYGAMPNMGLYYAPDGPYGNPADLMREFKLEESFAASEAASEHMARDIEYVSTRIIKAGADGFNFDTTASAGDADFVGVLKGVEALRRECPDAYINVGMAGESVMGIHGSIEYDGQVVAGLYPHQQIKLAQKAGASVFGPVCNTNTSKSLAWNLGRAVTFIKACTDVAEIPCHVNMGMGVGGIPMCETPPIDAVTRCNKAMVEIANVDGI
;
A
#
# COMPACT_ATOMS: atom_id res chain seq x y z
N MET A 1 -26.46 3.05 -22.30
CA MET A 1 -26.03 2.81 -20.92
C MET A 1 -24.53 3.03 -20.87
N PRO A 2 -23.96 3.67 -19.85
CA PRO A 2 -22.51 3.75 -19.69
C PRO A 2 -21.90 2.34 -19.57
N TYR A 3 -20.70 2.19 -20.15
CA TYR A 3 -19.86 1.02 -19.93
C TYR A 3 -19.06 1.21 -18.65
N THR A 4 -18.97 0.17 -17.82
CA THR A 4 -18.11 0.15 -16.63
C THR A 4 -17.54 -1.26 -16.41
N ARG A 5 -16.88 -1.49 -15.28
CA ARG A 5 -16.23 -2.75 -14.92
C ARG A 5 -16.82 -3.36 -13.65
N MET A 6 -16.59 -4.65 -13.48
CA MET A 6 -16.69 -5.33 -12.19
C MET A 6 -15.32 -5.31 -11.49
N GLY A 7 -15.29 -5.69 -10.21
CA GLY A 7 -14.07 -5.77 -9.41
C GLY A 7 -13.09 -6.84 -9.88
N ASP A 8 -13.51 -7.78 -10.73
CA ASP A 8 -12.63 -8.74 -11.42
C ASP A 8 -12.14 -8.22 -12.80
N GLY A 9 -12.54 -7.01 -13.20
CA GLY A 9 -12.15 -6.37 -14.46
C GLY A 9 -13.07 -6.70 -15.65
N SER A 10 -14.05 -7.59 -15.47
CA SER A 10 -15.03 -7.90 -16.51
C SER A 10 -15.84 -6.66 -16.90
N ARG A 11 -16.15 -6.53 -18.19
CA ARG A 11 -16.87 -5.36 -18.74
C ARG A 11 -18.37 -5.57 -18.64
N VAL A 12 -19.08 -4.56 -18.15
CA VAL A 12 -20.54 -4.56 -18.02
C VAL A 12 -21.16 -3.25 -18.51
N GLU A 13 -22.46 -3.30 -18.82
CA GLU A 13 -23.28 -2.12 -19.02
C GLU A 13 -24.17 -1.93 -17.80
N MET A 14 -24.21 -0.71 -17.26
CA MET A 14 -25.05 -0.35 -16.13
C MET A 14 -25.80 0.94 -16.43
N THR A 15 -26.99 1.12 -15.89
CA THR A 15 -27.67 2.42 -15.94
C THR A 15 -27.02 3.38 -14.94
N LYS A 16 -27.27 4.69 -15.12
CA LYS A 16 -26.76 5.70 -14.18
C LYS A 16 -27.31 5.45 -12.77
N GLU A 17 -28.57 5.02 -12.67
CA GLU A 17 -29.24 4.70 -11.42
C GLU A 17 -28.60 3.49 -10.72
N GLN A 18 -28.21 2.45 -11.48
CA GLN A 18 -27.47 1.30 -10.93
C GLN A 18 -26.09 1.70 -10.42
N ILE A 19 -25.35 2.53 -11.17
CA ILE A 19 -24.05 3.07 -10.74
C ILE A 19 -24.21 3.87 -9.45
N MET A 20 -25.23 4.73 -9.38
CA MET A 20 -25.50 5.56 -8.21
C MET A 20 -25.81 4.71 -6.97
N ALA A 21 -26.68 3.71 -7.12
CA ALA A 21 -27.01 2.77 -6.05
C ALA A 21 -25.78 2.01 -5.56
N ASP A 22 -24.94 1.53 -6.47
CA ASP A 22 -23.71 0.83 -6.11
C ASP A 22 -22.72 1.72 -5.34
N ILE A 23 -22.55 2.99 -5.74
CA ILE A 23 -21.72 3.96 -5.00
C ILE A 23 -22.26 4.18 -3.58
N GLN A 24 -23.57 4.37 -3.45
CA GLN A 24 -24.24 4.54 -2.16
C GLN A 24 -24.05 3.32 -1.26
N ASP A 25 -24.22 2.12 -1.80
CA ASP A 25 -24.04 0.87 -1.08
C ASP A 25 -22.58 0.67 -0.62
N GLY A 26 -21.60 0.97 -1.49
CA GLY A 26 -20.18 0.85 -1.15
C GLY A 26 -19.75 1.86 -0.10
N THR A 27 -20.28 3.09 -0.20
CA THR A 27 -20.08 4.14 0.79
C THR A 27 -20.67 3.75 2.16
N ALA A 28 -21.89 3.21 2.17
CA ALA A 28 -22.55 2.78 3.40
C ALA A 28 -21.82 1.62 4.07
N ASP A 29 -21.30 0.67 3.30
CA ASP A 29 -20.47 -0.43 3.79
C ASP A 29 -19.21 0.08 4.51
N ALA A 30 -18.45 0.99 3.88
CA ALA A 30 -17.26 1.58 4.49
C ALA A 30 -17.60 2.34 5.79
N ALA A 31 -18.64 3.17 5.75
CA ALA A 31 -19.08 3.98 6.89
C ALA A 31 -19.47 3.11 8.09
N ASP A 32 -20.21 2.02 7.86
CA ASP A 32 -20.60 1.07 8.91
C ASP A 32 -19.38 0.33 9.48
N MET A 33 -18.53 -0.23 8.61
CA MET A 33 -17.38 -1.04 9.00
C MET A 33 -16.33 -0.24 9.78
N GLY A 34 -16.01 0.97 9.31
CA GLY A 34 -14.96 1.79 9.90
C GLY A 34 -15.44 2.84 10.90
N GLY A 35 -16.76 2.97 11.10
CA GLY A 35 -17.34 3.95 12.03
C GLY A 35 -17.09 5.41 11.62
N MET A 36 -16.99 5.70 10.32
CA MET A 36 -16.84 7.04 9.77
C MET A 36 -18.11 7.52 9.04
N PRO A 37 -18.24 8.82 8.73
CA PRO A 37 -19.33 9.31 7.90
C PRO A 37 -19.29 8.72 6.49
N ALA A 38 -20.48 8.46 5.94
CA ALA A 38 -20.66 8.23 4.52
C ALA A 38 -20.30 9.49 3.70
N LEU A 39 -19.91 9.30 2.44
CA LEU A 39 -19.71 10.37 1.48
C LEU A 39 -20.96 11.24 1.33
N SER A 40 -20.73 12.53 1.08
CA SER A 40 -21.79 13.49 0.81
C SER A 40 -22.49 13.19 -0.52
N SER A 41 -23.70 13.71 -0.71
CA SER A 41 -24.40 13.57 -2.00
C SER A 41 -23.61 14.18 -3.16
N GLU A 42 -22.88 15.27 -2.93
CA GLU A 42 -22.02 15.92 -3.93
C GLU A 42 -20.84 15.01 -4.32
N ASP A 43 -20.17 14.40 -3.35
CA ASP A 43 -19.09 13.45 -3.61
C ASP A 43 -19.60 12.24 -4.40
N ILE A 44 -20.75 11.69 -4.02
CA ILE A 44 -21.38 10.55 -4.69
C ILE A 44 -21.75 10.91 -6.15
N GLU A 45 -22.33 12.09 -6.37
CA GLU A 45 -22.63 12.61 -7.71
C GLU A 45 -21.33 12.75 -8.53
N ARG A 46 -20.24 13.25 -7.92
CA ARG A 46 -18.96 13.39 -8.60
C ARG A 46 -18.34 12.05 -8.99
N ILE A 47 -18.39 11.03 -8.12
CA ILE A 47 -17.95 9.66 -8.48
C ILE A 47 -18.76 9.15 -9.67
N CYS A 48 -20.09 9.35 -9.64
CA CYS A 48 -20.97 8.92 -10.73
C CYS A 48 -20.60 9.59 -12.07
N GLU A 49 -20.28 10.89 -12.06
CA GLU A 49 -19.81 11.62 -13.23
C GLU A 49 -18.50 11.03 -13.79
N ILE A 50 -17.51 10.77 -12.92
CA ILE A 50 -16.22 10.18 -13.31
C ILE A 50 -16.43 8.81 -13.96
N ILE A 51 -17.26 7.96 -13.37
CA ILE A 51 -17.56 6.62 -13.91
C ILE A 51 -18.29 6.73 -15.26
N CYS A 52 -19.25 7.64 -15.37
CA CYS A 52 -20.06 7.83 -16.57
C CYS A 52 -19.35 8.62 -17.69
N ASP A 53 -18.13 9.10 -17.47
CA ASP A 53 -17.34 9.78 -18.50
C ASP A 53 -17.19 8.88 -19.73
N LYS A 54 -17.40 9.46 -20.92
CA LYS A 54 -17.35 8.73 -22.20
C LYS A 54 -15.92 8.55 -22.72
N ASN A 55 -14.96 9.27 -22.16
CA ASN A 55 -13.56 9.12 -22.51
C ASN A 55 -13.02 7.80 -21.94
N ARG A 56 -12.15 7.15 -22.73
CA ARG A 56 -11.49 5.91 -22.28
C ARG A 56 -10.60 6.18 -21.07
N ILE A 57 -9.82 7.25 -21.14
CA ILE A 57 -8.89 7.72 -20.12
C ILE A 57 -9.43 9.04 -19.57
N VAL A 58 -9.43 9.17 -18.25
CA VAL A 58 -9.76 10.41 -17.55
C VAL A 58 -8.56 10.87 -16.74
N GLY A 59 -8.45 12.16 -16.49
CA GLY A 59 -7.39 12.74 -15.66
C GLY A 59 -7.92 13.91 -14.86
N VAL A 60 -7.06 14.47 -14.01
CA VAL A 60 -7.33 15.69 -13.25
C VAL A 60 -7.06 16.92 -14.12
N GLU A 61 -7.61 18.06 -13.71
CA GLU A 61 -7.35 19.33 -14.39
C GLU A 61 -5.92 19.82 -14.12
N PRO A 62 -5.28 20.55 -15.06
CA PRO A 62 -3.98 21.15 -14.81
C PRO A 62 -3.95 22.01 -13.54
N GLY A 63 -2.94 21.82 -12.71
CA GLY A 63 -2.81 22.41 -11.38
C GLY A 63 -3.47 21.61 -10.25
N ARG A 64 -4.04 20.44 -10.55
CA ARG A 64 -4.59 19.49 -9.56
C ARG A 64 -3.84 18.15 -9.56
N GLU A 65 -2.69 18.07 -10.22
CA GLU A 65 -1.82 16.90 -10.18
C GLU A 65 -1.30 16.66 -8.76
N VAL A 66 -1.04 15.38 -8.47
CA VAL A 66 -0.49 14.89 -7.20
C VAL A 66 0.77 14.09 -7.51
N VAL A 67 1.55 13.76 -6.48
CA VAL A 67 2.79 13.01 -6.66
C VAL A 67 2.48 11.60 -7.19
N LEU A 68 3.10 11.23 -8.31
CA LEU A 68 2.99 9.89 -8.88
C LEU A 68 4.14 9.02 -8.37
N THR A 69 3.81 8.05 -7.52
CA THR A 69 4.77 7.13 -6.90
C THR A 69 4.64 5.71 -7.45
N TYR A 70 5.75 5.00 -7.53
CA TYR A 70 5.78 3.58 -7.93
C TYR A 70 6.48 2.76 -6.85
N ASP A 71 5.78 1.74 -6.35
CA ASP A 71 6.39 0.65 -5.60
C ASP A 71 7.07 -0.33 -6.58
N ILE A 72 7.93 -1.22 -6.07
CA ILE A 72 8.63 -2.30 -6.81
C ILE A 72 9.67 -1.79 -7.83
N GLY A 73 9.42 -0.65 -8.48
CA GLY A 73 10.33 0.14 -9.31
C GLY A 73 10.88 -0.68 -10.48
N GLN A 74 12.21 -0.88 -10.53
CA GLN A 74 12.86 -1.64 -11.62
C GLN A 74 12.26 -3.04 -11.90
N LEU A 75 11.61 -3.65 -10.91
CA LEU A 75 11.00 -4.96 -11.06
C LEU A 75 9.67 -4.90 -11.84
N ASP A 76 9.03 -3.74 -11.99
CA ASP A 76 7.88 -3.58 -12.88
C ASP A 76 8.22 -3.95 -14.33
N PHE A 77 9.48 -3.76 -14.73
CA PHE A 77 9.94 -4.22 -16.03
C PHE A 77 10.46 -5.64 -16.00
N THR A 78 11.35 -5.95 -15.05
CA THR A 78 12.18 -7.17 -15.06
C THR A 78 11.54 -8.38 -14.38
N GLY A 79 10.64 -8.14 -13.42
CA GLY A 79 9.89 -9.17 -12.72
C GLY A 79 8.90 -9.88 -13.65
N ASP A 80 8.45 -11.06 -13.26
CA ASP A 80 7.34 -11.71 -13.96
C ASP A 80 5.99 -11.11 -13.53
N ASN A 81 4.94 -11.47 -14.27
CA ASN A 81 3.59 -10.99 -14.00
C ASN A 81 3.07 -11.38 -12.60
N GLY A 82 3.69 -12.36 -11.94
CA GLY A 82 3.35 -12.76 -10.57
C GLY A 82 3.75 -11.72 -9.53
N ASN A 83 4.78 -10.92 -9.82
CA ASN A 83 5.19 -9.76 -9.01
C ASN A 83 4.84 -8.43 -9.71
N SER A 84 3.74 -8.40 -10.48
CA SER A 84 3.29 -7.23 -11.25
C SER A 84 4.27 -6.75 -12.34
N GLY A 85 5.31 -7.52 -12.65
CA GLY A 85 6.31 -7.18 -13.65
C GLY A 85 5.91 -7.55 -15.08
N ASN A 86 6.71 -7.14 -16.06
CA ASN A 86 6.44 -7.34 -17.50
C ASN A 86 7.38 -8.37 -18.17
N GLY A 87 8.34 -8.96 -17.44
CA GLY A 87 9.27 -9.97 -17.95
C GLY A 87 10.25 -9.46 -19.01
N VAL A 88 10.52 -8.14 -19.03
CA VAL A 88 11.47 -7.52 -19.94
C VAL A 88 12.85 -7.52 -19.29
N ASP A 89 13.76 -8.33 -19.85
CA ASP A 89 15.14 -8.45 -19.35
C ASP A 89 15.91 -7.12 -19.51
N MET A 90 16.34 -6.56 -18.38
CA MET A 90 17.14 -5.33 -18.28
C MET A 90 17.88 -5.29 -16.93
N GLY A 91 18.95 -4.49 -16.86
CA GLY A 91 19.63 -4.23 -15.59
C GLY A 91 18.84 -3.26 -14.71
N ARG A 92 19.13 -3.28 -13.40
CA ARG A 92 18.41 -2.46 -12.39
C ARG A 92 18.60 -0.96 -12.64
N LEU A 93 19.80 -0.53 -13.06
CA LEU A 93 20.08 0.86 -13.41
C LEU A 93 19.31 1.28 -14.66
N GLU A 94 19.34 0.48 -15.73
CA GLU A 94 18.61 0.80 -16.97
C GLU A 94 17.11 0.90 -16.72
N ALA A 95 16.55 0.01 -15.91
CA ALA A 95 15.15 0.01 -15.50
C ALA A 95 14.79 1.24 -14.66
N ALA A 96 15.66 1.67 -13.75
CA ALA A 96 15.47 2.88 -12.97
C ALA A 96 15.49 4.13 -13.87
N LEU A 97 16.48 4.24 -14.76
CA LEU A 97 16.55 5.33 -15.74
C LEU A 97 15.34 5.35 -16.68
N LEU A 98 14.76 4.20 -17.00
CA LEU A 98 13.56 4.10 -17.81
C LEU A 98 12.31 4.64 -17.06
N HIS A 99 12.15 4.28 -15.78
CA HIS A 99 11.08 4.84 -14.94
C HIS A 99 11.15 6.36 -14.86
N GLU A 100 12.33 6.90 -14.54
CA GLU A 100 12.52 8.34 -14.45
C GLU A 100 12.29 9.04 -15.80
N ARG A 101 12.98 8.60 -16.85
CA ARG A 101 13.12 9.39 -18.09
C ARG A 101 11.99 9.15 -19.09
N ALA A 102 11.38 7.97 -19.09
CA ALA A 102 10.37 7.60 -20.08
C ALA A 102 8.96 7.51 -19.49
N LEU A 103 8.81 7.09 -18.23
CA LEU A 103 7.50 6.98 -17.59
C LEU A 103 7.12 8.25 -16.80
N GLY A 104 8.11 9.03 -16.37
CA GLY A 104 7.87 10.31 -15.69
C GLY A 104 7.32 10.14 -14.27
N ALA A 105 7.79 9.12 -13.54
CA ALA A 105 7.53 8.99 -12.12
C ALA A 105 8.11 10.19 -11.35
N ASP A 106 7.41 10.66 -10.31
CA ASP A 106 7.92 11.71 -9.43
C ASP A 106 8.87 11.14 -8.37
N THR A 107 8.66 9.87 -7.99
CA THR A 107 9.58 9.05 -7.19
C THR A 107 9.25 7.58 -7.39
N PHE A 108 10.24 6.72 -7.24
CA PHE A 108 10.09 5.27 -7.20
C PHE A 108 11.24 4.69 -6.39
N GLU A 109 11.43 3.37 -6.43
CA GLU A 109 12.34 2.71 -5.50
C GLU A 109 13.21 1.64 -6.13
N LEU A 110 14.32 1.37 -5.45
CA LEU A 110 15.12 0.17 -5.61
C LEU A 110 14.53 -0.95 -4.76
N ALA A 111 14.51 -2.16 -5.29
CA ALA A 111 14.00 -3.30 -4.56
C ALA A 111 14.66 -4.62 -4.97
N HIS A 112 14.75 -5.55 -4.03
CA HIS A 112 15.17 -6.93 -4.31
C HIS A 112 14.00 -7.74 -4.89
N ALA A 113 14.28 -8.75 -5.72
CA ALA A 113 13.24 -9.53 -6.43
C ALA A 113 12.20 -10.21 -5.52
N ASP A 114 12.60 -10.62 -4.31
CA ASP A 114 11.67 -11.17 -3.30
C ASP A 114 10.81 -10.08 -2.63
N TYR A 115 11.26 -8.83 -2.74
CA TYR A 115 10.60 -7.65 -2.21
C TYR A 115 10.30 -7.72 -0.70
N SER A 116 11.09 -8.48 0.07
CA SER A 116 10.92 -8.60 1.53
C SER A 116 12.18 -8.24 2.32
N ILE A 117 12.01 -7.71 3.53
CA ILE A 117 13.11 -7.33 4.44
C ILE A 117 14.05 -8.50 4.75
N LYS A 118 13.48 -9.68 5.06
CA LYS A 118 14.27 -10.82 5.53
C LYS A 118 15.28 -11.33 4.48
N PRO A 119 14.94 -11.47 3.18
CA PRO A 119 15.91 -11.88 2.15
C PRO A 119 16.90 -10.80 1.74
N VAL A 120 16.59 -9.52 1.95
CA VAL A 120 17.55 -8.42 1.73
C VAL A 120 18.70 -8.46 2.74
N LYS A 121 18.43 -8.78 4.00
CA LYS A 121 19.43 -8.79 5.09
C LYS A 121 20.76 -9.51 4.76
N PRO A 122 20.79 -10.76 4.26
CA PRO A 122 22.05 -11.44 3.95
C PRO A 122 22.82 -10.86 2.75
N ILE A 123 22.16 -10.10 1.88
CA ILE A 123 22.76 -9.50 0.67
C ILE A 123 22.86 -7.97 0.75
N ILE A 124 22.70 -7.39 1.95
CA ILE A 124 22.59 -5.94 2.15
C ILE A 124 23.75 -5.15 1.51
N ALA A 125 24.96 -5.70 1.50
CA ALA A 125 26.12 -5.03 0.91
C ALA A 125 26.00 -4.88 -0.62
N ASN A 126 25.33 -5.82 -1.30
CA ASN A 126 25.06 -5.72 -2.73
C ASN A 126 23.99 -4.66 -3.00
N GLU A 127 22.93 -4.65 -2.18
CA GLU A 127 21.85 -3.67 -2.31
C GLU A 127 22.33 -2.24 -2.04
N MET A 128 23.22 -2.04 -1.06
CA MET A 128 23.86 -0.75 -0.80
C MET A 128 24.71 -0.29 -1.99
N GLN A 129 25.51 -1.18 -2.58
CA GLN A 129 26.32 -0.84 -3.78
C GLN A 129 25.43 -0.46 -4.96
N THR A 130 24.36 -1.22 -5.22
CA THR A 130 23.42 -0.88 -6.29
C THR A 130 22.72 0.45 -6.02
N MET A 131 22.34 0.75 -4.77
CA MET A 131 21.76 2.04 -4.41
C MET A 131 22.73 3.19 -4.68
N GLU A 132 23.98 3.07 -4.22
CA GLU A 132 25.04 4.08 -4.46
C GLU A 132 25.29 4.30 -5.97
N GLU A 133 25.35 3.21 -6.75
CA GLU A 133 25.54 3.30 -8.20
C GLU A 133 24.39 4.02 -8.90
N ILE A 134 23.14 3.70 -8.56
CA ILE A 134 21.97 4.31 -9.19
C ILE A 134 21.79 5.77 -8.76
N GLN A 135 22.04 6.10 -7.49
CA GLN A 135 21.97 7.48 -7.00
C GLN A 135 22.99 8.43 -7.64
N ASN A 136 24.05 7.91 -8.29
CA ASN A 136 24.95 8.75 -9.08
C ASN A 136 24.36 9.19 -10.44
N GLU A 137 23.29 8.54 -10.91
CA GLU A 137 22.71 8.72 -12.24
C GLU A 137 21.24 9.20 -12.23
N ILE A 138 20.50 8.89 -11.16
CA ILE A 138 19.13 9.33 -10.93
C ILE A 138 19.09 10.76 -10.37
N VAL A 139 18.04 11.50 -10.74
CA VAL A 139 17.80 12.90 -10.37
C VAL A 139 16.60 13.04 -9.43
N ILE A 140 15.53 12.28 -9.67
CA ILE A 140 14.34 12.30 -8.80
C ILE A 140 14.63 11.58 -7.46
N PRO A 141 13.86 11.84 -6.39
CA PRO A 141 13.99 11.07 -5.15
C PRO A 141 13.90 9.57 -5.42
N TYR A 142 14.83 8.80 -4.83
CA TYR A 142 14.92 7.36 -5.04
C TYR A 142 14.92 6.61 -3.72
N PHE A 143 13.85 5.84 -3.51
CA PHE A 143 13.60 5.12 -2.29
C PHE A 143 14.19 3.71 -2.36
N TYR A 144 14.15 3.00 -1.24
CA TYR A 144 14.25 1.55 -1.24
C TYR A 144 12.96 0.93 -0.70
N GLY A 145 12.40 0.00 -1.44
CA GLY A 145 11.16 -0.68 -1.08
C GLY A 145 11.38 -2.09 -0.60
N ALA A 146 10.67 -2.45 0.46
CA ALA A 146 10.54 -3.84 0.88
C ALA A 146 9.30 -4.04 1.75
N MET A 147 8.64 -5.16 1.55
CA MET A 147 7.63 -5.70 2.44
C MET A 147 8.27 -6.15 3.76
N PRO A 148 7.64 -5.83 4.90
CA PRO A 148 7.97 -6.45 6.19
C PRO A 148 7.85 -7.98 6.11
N ASN A 149 6.77 -8.46 5.47
CA ASN A 149 6.45 -9.86 5.19
C ASN A 149 6.72 -10.79 6.38
N MET A 150 6.01 -10.54 7.50
CA MET A 150 6.24 -11.30 8.73
C MET A 150 5.99 -12.81 8.57
N GLY A 151 5.26 -13.22 7.53
CA GLY A 151 5.07 -14.62 7.14
C GLY A 151 6.38 -15.41 7.04
N LEU A 152 7.44 -14.77 6.53
CA LEU A 152 8.77 -15.39 6.41
C LEU A 152 9.43 -15.68 7.76
N TYR A 153 8.97 -15.08 8.86
CA TYR A 153 9.49 -15.36 10.20
C TYR A 153 8.83 -16.58 10.86
N TYR A 154 7.75 -17.09 10.27
CA TYR A 154 7.09 -18.31 10.70
C TYR A 154 7.62 -19.56 9.99
N ALA A 155 7.49 -20.71 10.65
CA ALA A 155 7.83 -22.01 10.10
C ALA A 155 6.99 -22.30 8.85
N PRO A 156 7.58 -22.95 7.82
CA PRO A 156 8.90 -23.59 7.83
C PRO A 156 10.10 -22.65 7.53
N ASP A 157 9.85 -21.45 7.02
CA ASP A 157 10.92 -20.56 6.51
C ASP A 157 11.62 -19.78 7.64
N GLY A 158 10.92 -19.60 8.76
CA GLY A 158 11.41 -18.91 9.94
C GLY A 158 11.37 -19.76 11.21
N PRO A 159 11.94 -19.24 12.31
CA PRO A 159 12.14 -20.00 13.52
C PRO A 159 10.90 -20.08 14.43
N TYR A 160 9.86 -19.28 14.18
CA TYR A 160 8.68 -19.20 15.03
C TYR A 160 7.54 -20.09 14.52
N GLY A 161 6.72 -20.65 15.41
CA GLY A 161 5.59 -21.46 14.98
C GLY A 161 4.58 -20.62 14.19
N ASN A 162 3.99 -21.20 13.14
CA ASN A 162 2.99 -20.51 12.33
C ASN A 162 1.69 -20.30 13.13
N PRO A 163 1.20 -19.05 13.30
CA PRO A 163 0.02 -18.78 14.09
C PRO A 163 -1.22 -19.55 13.60
N ALA A 164 -1.45 -19.64 12.29
CA ALA A 164 -2.61 -20.33 11.76
C ALA A 164 -2.60 -21.83 12.10
N ASP A 165 -1.43 -22.48 12.10
CA ASP A 165 -1.29 -23.89 12.48
C ASP A 165 -1.46 -24.09 13.99
N LEU A 166 -0.82 -23.24 14.80
CA LEU A 166 -0.93 -23.28 16.26
C LEU A 166 -2.39 -23.07 16.71
N MET A 167 -3.10 -22.13 16.10
CA MET A 167 -4.51 -21.86 16.37
C MET A 167 -5.39 -23.06 15.99
N ARG A 168 -5.13 -23.75 14.87
CA ARG A 168 -5.84 -25.00 14.50
C ARG A 168 -5.60 -26.13 15.49
N GLU A 169 -4.44 -26.13 16.16
CA GLU A 169 -4.08 -27.08 17.21
C GLU A 169 -4.56 -26.66 18.61
N PHE A 170 -5.32 -25.55 18.72
CA PHE A 170 -5.78 -24.96 19.98
C PHE A 170 -4.65 -24.50 20.92
N LYS A 171 -3.48 -24.20 20.37
CA LYS A 171 -2.28 -23.70 21.07
C LYS A 171 -2.22 -22.17 21.05
N LEU A 172 -3.17 -21.55 21.74
CA LEU A 172 -3.37 -20.09 21.70
C LEU A 172 -2.18 -19.33 22.29
N GLU A 173 -1.69 -19.75 23.47
CA GLU A 173 -0.58 -19.08 24.16
C GLU A 173 0.71 -19.17 23.33
N GLU A 174 0.98 -20.33 22.73
CA GLU A 174 2.11 -20.49 21.83
C GLU A 174 1.98 -19.64 20.56
N SER A 175 0.76 -19.48 20.02
CA SER A 175 0.49 -18.63 18.86
C SER A 175 0.74 -17.15 19.16
N PHE A 176 0.34 -16.68 20.34
CA PHE A 176 0.59 -15.32 20.79
C PHE A 176 2.09 -15.08 21.00
N ALA A 177 2.75 -15.96 21.75
CA ALA A 177 4.19 -15.86 21.98
C ALA A 177 5.00 -15.92 20.67
N ALA A 178 4.60 -16.75 19.71
CA ALA A 178 5.24 -16.82 18.40
C ALA A 178 5.06 -15.53 17.59
N SER A 179 3.85 -14.97 17.59
CA SER A 179 3.53 -13.71 16.91
C SER A 179 4.33 -12.53 17.49
N GLU A 180 4.37 -12.41 18.82
CA GLU A 180 5.14 -11.36 19.51
C GLU A 180 6.65 -11.51 19.23
N ALA A 181 7.18 -12.73 19.30
CA ALA A 181 8.60 -12.98 19.03
C ALA A 181 8.98 -12.73 17.57
N ALA A 182 8.09 -13.05 16.62
CA ALA A 182 8.26 -12.76 15.20
C ALA A 182 8.25 -11.24 14.94
N SER A 183 7.30 -10.53 15.55
CA SER A 183 7.19 -9.06 15.50
C SER A 183 8.49 -8.38 15.95
N GLU A 184 9.02 -8.78 17.11
CA GLU A 184 10.30 -8.26 17.63
C GLU A 184 11.50 -8.60 16.75
N HIS A 185 11.51 -9.77 16.12
CA HIS A 185 12.58 -10.15 15.19
C HIS A 185 12.53 -9.32 13.92
N MET A 186 11.35 -9.19 13.32
CA MET A 186 11.14 -8.39 12.12
C MET A 186 11.52 -6.93 12.36
N ALA A 187 11.15 -6.34 13.51
CA ALA A 187 11.53 -4.97 13.87
C ALA A 187 13.07 -4.75 13.87
N ARG A 188 13.84 -5.71 14.41
CA ARG A 188 15.31 -5.65 14.39
C ARG A 188 15.89 -5.78 12.99
N ASP A 189 15.26 -6.57 12.13
CA ASP A 189 15.70 -6.73 10.74
C ASP A 189 15.37 -5.49 9.91
N ILE A 190 14.20 -4.89 10.14
CA ILE A 190 13.82 -3.58 9.58
C ILE A 190 14.87 -2.55 9.96
N GLU A 191 15.20 -2.38 11.25
CA GLU A 191 16.23 -1.44 11.71
C GLU A 191 17.58 -1.70 11.00
N TYR A 192 18.00 -2.97 10.93
CA TYR A 192 19.27 -3.34 10.32
C TYR A 192 19.35 -3.00 8.83
N VAL A 193 18.32 -3.36 8.06
CA VAL A 193 18.27 -3.21 6.60
C VAL A 193 18.09 -1.73 6.25
N SER A 194 17.02 -1.12 6.75
CA SER A 194 16.65 0.25 6.37
C SER A 194 17.73 1.27 6.73
N THR A 195 18.30 1.20 7.93
CA THR A 195 19.40 2.11 8.35
C THR A 195 20.61 2.02 7.42
N ARG A 196 20.93 0.82 6.92
CA ARG A 196 22.06 0.61 6.01
C ARG A 196 21.79 1.15 4.62
N ILE A 197 20.58 0.94 4.11
CA ILE A 197 20.19 1.46 2.81
C ILE A 197 20.13 2.99 2.82
N ILE A 198 19.54 3.61 3.84
CA ILE A 198 19.54 5.07 3.99
C ILE A 198 20.99 5.60 4.07
N LYS A 199 21.88 4.93 4.80
CA LYS A 199 23.31 5.30 4.87
C LYS A 199 24.06 5.10 3.54
N ALA A 200 23.53 4.29 2.63
CA ALA A 200 24.05 4.12 1.27
C ALA A 200 23.49 5.18 0.28
N GLY A 201 22.73 6.16 0.78
CA GLY A 201 22.29 7.30 0.00
C GLY A 201 20.86 7.22 -0.53
N ALA A 202 20.07 6.21 -0.14
CA ALA A 202 18.64 6.22 -0.46
C ALA A 202 17.94 7.45 0.16
N ASP A 203 17.07 8.09 -0.61
CA ASP A 203 16.33 9.29 -0.15
C ASP A 203 15.23 8.94 0.85
N GLY A 204 14.73 7.70 0.78
CA GLY A 204 13.75 7.19 1.72
C GLY A 204 13.64 5.67 1.71
N PHE A 205 12.79 5.17 2.60
CA PHE A 205 12.47 3.75 2.72
C PHE A 205 10.95 3.56 2.68
N ASN A 206 10.48 2.62 1.86
CA ASN A 206 9.09 2.26 1.73
C ASN A 206 8.81 0.90 2.37
N PHE A 207 8.03 0.91 3.44
CA PHE A 207 7.47 -0.29 4.05
C PHE A 207 6.15 -0.63 3.39
N ASP A 208 6.22 -1.35 2.28
CA ASP A 208 5.03 -1.74 1.54
C ASP A 208 4.31 -2.94 2.18
N THR A 209 2.99 -3.06 1.97
CA THR A 209 2.21 -4.23 2.38
C THR A 209 2.30 -4.52 3.89
N THR A 210 2.38 -3.46 4.70
CA THR A 210 2.38 -3.49 6.17
C THR A 210 1.09 -4.12 6.70
N ALA A 211 1.20 -4.93 7.75
CA ALA A 211 0.09 -5.65 8.40
C ALA A 211 -0.51 -6.80 7.57
N SER A 212 0.14 -7.24 6.49
CA SER A 212 -0.34 -8.37 5.66
C SER A 212 -0.44 -9.69 6.42
N ALA A 213 0.44 -9.90 7.41
CA ALA A 213 0.38 -11.03 8.34
C ALA A 213 -0.31 -10.69 9.68
N GLY A 214 -1.13 -9.64 9.70
CA GLY A 214 -1.99 -9.26 10.82
C GLY A 214 -1.41 -8.21 11.77
N ASP A 215 -2.04 -8.08 12.93
CA ASP A 215 -1.75 -7.09 13.96
C ASP A 215 -0.33 -7.14 14.52
N ALA A 216 0.25 -8.34 14.69
CA ALA A 216 1.64 -8.46 15.12
C ALA A 216 2.67 -7.99 14.06
N ASP A 217 2.33 -8.11 12.78
CA ASP A 217 3.13 -7.55 11.67
C ASP A 217 3.12 -6.02 11.79
N PHE A 218 1.94 -5.43 11.95
CA PHE A 218 1.80 -3.97 12.09
C PHE A 218 2.61 -3.42 13.27
N VAL A 219 2.53 -4.05 14.45
CA VAL A 219 3.32 -3.63 15.62
C VAL A 219 4.82 -3.74 15.34
N GLY A 220 5.26 -4.79 14.64
CA GLY A 220 6.67 -4.99 14.30
C GLY A 220 7.18 -3.91 13.36
N VAL A 221 6.37 -3.51 12.38
CA VAL A 221 6.68 -2.40 11.48
C VAL A 221 6.75 -1.08 12.22
N LEU A 222 5.77 -0.75 13.06
CA LEU A 222 5.77 0.51 13.81
C LEU A 222 7.03 0.64 14.69
N LYS A 223 7.43 -0.44 15.38
CA LYS A 223 8.68 -0.49 16.15
C LYS A 223 9.93 -0.33 15.26
N GLY A 224 9.92 -0.95 14.08
CA GLY A 224 10.99 -0.79 13.09
C GLY A 224 11.10 0.65 12.55
N VAL A 225 9.96 1.31 12.33
CA VAL A 225 9.87 2.73 11.92
C VAL A 225 10.41 3.64 13.01
N GLU A 226 10.05 3.42 14.28
CA GLU A 226 10.61 4.17 15.42
C GLU A 226 12.14 4.03 15.48
N ALA A 227 12.64 2.81 15.29
CA ALA A 227 14.07 2.55 15.28
C ALA A 227 14.77 3.26 14.11
N LEU A 228 14.21 3.20 12.90
CA LEU A 228 14.75 3.90 11.73
C LEU A 228 14.73 5.43 11.93
N ARG A 229 13.61 6.00 12.39
CA ARG A 229 13.51 7.44 12.66
C ARG A 229 14.53 7.88 13.71
N ARG A 230 14.81 7.06 14.73
CA ARG A 230 15.84 7.35 15.74
C ARG A 230 17.26 7.34 15.15
N GLU A 231 17.58 6.33 14.33
CA GLU A 231 18.92 6.17 13.75
C GLU A 231 19.19 7.11 12.57
N CYS A 232 18.14 7.47 11.83
CA CYS A 232 18.16 8.34 10.66
C CYS A 232 17.04 9.40 10.78
N PRO A 233 17.22 10.47 11.59
CA PRO A 233 16.19 11.46 11.89
C PRO A 233 15.59 12.17 10.69
N ASP A 234 16.34 12.28 9.59
CA ASP A 234 15.94 12.98 8.38
C ASP A 234 15.45 12.01 7.27
N ALA A 235 15.41 10.70 7.52
CA ALA A 235 14.97 9.73 6.52
C ALA A 235 13.50 9.98 6.13
N TYR A 236 13.18 9.92 4.83
CA TYR A 236 11.79 9.81 4.41
C TYR A 236 11.32 8.37 4.61
N ILE A 237 10.22 8.19 5.35
CA ILE A 237 9.69 6.87 5.67
C ILE A 237 8.26 6.78 5.15
N ASN A 238 8.02 5.94 4.16
CA ASN A 238 6.68 5.59 3.71
C ASN A 238 6.21 4.31 4.40
N VAL A 239 4.96 4.27 4.85
CA VAL A 239 4.31 3.08 5.41
C VAL A 239 3.04 2.81 4.63
N GLY A 240 3.11 1.87 3.68
CA GLY A 240 1.99 1.39 2.88
C GLY A 240 1.31 0.19 3.54
N MET A 241 -0.02 0.23 3.69
CA MET A 241 -0.80 -0.81 4.34
C MET A 241 -1.25 -1.89 3.35
N ALA A 242 -1.45 -3.12 3.85
CA ALA A 242 -1.92 -4.27 3.04
C ALA A 242 -3.44 -4.39 2.92
N GLY A 243 -4.20 -3.85 3.89
CA GLY A 243 -5.66 -3.85 3.83
C GLY A 243 -6.32 -2.71 4.62
N GLU A 244 -7.60 -2.45 4.34
CA GLU A 244 -8.32 -1.37 5.02
C GLU A 244 -8.46 -1.59 6.52
N SER A 245 -8.41 -2.84 7.00
CA SER A 245 -8.46 -3.17 8.42
C SER A 245 -7.28 -4.04 8.82
N VAL A 246 -6.68 -3.76 9.97
CA VAL A 246 -5.63 -4.61 10.54
C VAL A 246 -6.24 -5.93 11.02
N MET A 247 -5.86 -7.04 10.41
CA MET A 247 -6.40 -8.36 10.78
C MET A 247 -5.91 -8.81 12.16
N GLY A 248 -6.83 -9.11 13.07
CA GLY A 248 -6.50 -9.57 14.43
C GLY A 248 -6.16 -11.07 14.48
N ILE A 249 -4.97 -11.46 13.99
CA ILE A 249 -4.49 -12.85 14.12
C ILE A 249 -4.07 -13.12 15.56
N HIS A 250 -3.35 -12.18 16.19
CA HIS A 250 -3.12 -12.19 17.63
C HIS A 250 -4.37 -11.67 18.37
N GLY A 251 -5.01 -10.62 17.84
CA GLY A 251 -6.27 -10.05 18.32
C GLY A 251 -6.16 -9.10 19.52
N SER A 252 -4.99 -8.99 20.16
CA SER A 252 -4.82 -8.19 21.38
C SER A 252 -3.43 -7.58 21.53
N ILE A 253 -2.57 -7.67 20.52
CA ILE A 253 -1.25 -7.05 20.60
C ILE A 253 -1.39 -5.53 20.52
N GLU A 254 -0.63 -4.83 21.35
CA GLU A 254 -0.73 -3.39 21.51
C GLU A 254 0.50 -2.66 20.96
N TYR A 255 0.25 -1.46 20.45
CA TYR A 255 1.29 -0.45 20.20
C TYR A 255 1.00 0.77 21.07
N ASP A 256 1.94 1.08 21.97
CA ASP A 256 1.81 2.12 23.00
C ASP A 256 0.45 2.13 23.72
N GLY A 257 0.04 0.97 24.24
CA GLY A 257 -1.19 0.79 25.03
C GLY A 257 -2.49 0.74 24.21
N GLN A 258 -2.42 0.75 22.88
CA GLN A 258 -3.57 0.61 22.00
C GLN A 258 -3.53 -0.72 21.25
N VAL A 259 -4.59 -1.52 21.40
CA VAL A 259 -4.80 -2.73 20.57
C VAL A 259 -4.92 -2.31 19.10
N VAL A 260 -4.11 -2.91 18.23
CA VAL A 260 -4.05 -2.51 16.81
C VAL A 260 -4.96 -3.32 15.89
N ALA A 261 -5.48 -4.45 16.37
CA ALA A 261 -6.44 -5.27 15.62
C ALA A 261 -7.74 -4.49 15.35
N GLY A 262 -8.23 -4.57 14.10
CA GLY A 262 -9.48 -3.93 13.68
C GLY A 262 -9.37 -2.42 13.41
N LEU A 263 -8.18 -1.83 13.48
CA LEU A 263 -8.00 -0.42 13.11
C LEU A 263 -8.17 -0.21 11.61
N TYR A 264 -8.88 0.86 11.25
CA TYR A 264 -9.12 1.32 9.88
C TYR A 264 -8.18 2.48 9.49
N PRO A 265 -8.14 2.94 8.22
CA PRO A 265 -7.05 3.81 7.76
C PRO A 265 -6.89 5.11 8.56
N HIS A 266 -8.00 5.78 8.88
CA HIS A 266 -8.07 6.98 9.75
C HIS A 266 -7.58 6.76 11.20
N GLN A 267 -7.39 5.52 11.63
CA GLN A 267 -6.81 5.14 12.91
C GLN A 267 -5.38 4.63 12.76
N GLN A 268 -5.10 3.85 11.71
CA GLN A 268 -3.77 3.34 11.37
C GLN A 268 -2.78 4.49 11.16
N ILE A 269 -3.18 5.53 10.42
CA ILE A 269 -2.33 6.69 10.13
C ILE A 269 -1.82 7.37 11.41
N LYS A 270 -2.63 7.43 12.46
CA LYS A 270 -2.25 8.03 13.74
C LYS A 270 -1.11 7.27 14.40
N LEU A 271 -1.09 5.94 14.27
CA LEU A 271 -0.02 5.11 14.80
C LEU A 271 1.24 5.21 13.93
N ALA A 272 1.10 5.20 12.60
CA ALA A 272 2.21 5.41 11.68
C ALA A 272 2.89 6.77 11.87
N GLN A 273 2.10 7.86 11.98
CA GLN A 273 2.58 9.20 12.33
C GLN A 273 3.35 9.20 13.65
N LYS A 274 2.79 8.56 14.67
CA LYS A 274 3.42 8.46 16.00
C LYS A 274 4.73 7.69 15.97
N ALA A 275 4.83 6.62 15.17
CA ALA A 275 6.07 5.88 14.97
C ALA A 275 7.16 6.71 14.25
N GLY A 276 6.75 7.73 13.49
CA GLY A 276 7.65 8.62 12.77
C GLY A 276 7.62 8.45 11.25
N ALA A 277 6.54 7.91 10.68
CA ALA A 277 6.33 7.90 9.23
C ALA A 277 6.29 9.34 8.66
N SER A 278 6.86 9.52 7.47
CA SER A 278 6.81 10.78 6.71
C SER A 278 5.65 10.81 5.72
N VAL A 279 5.24 9.65 5.22
CA VAL A 279 4.13 9.45 4.27
C VAL A 279 3.38 8.20 4.70
N PHE A 280 2.06 8.21 4.56
CA PHE A 280 1.22 7.06 4.83
C PHE A 280 0.49 6.60 3.58
N GLY A 281 0.52 5.29 3.33
CA GLY A 281 -0.20 4.63 2.26
C GLY A 281 -1.44 3.90 2.76
N PRO A 282 -2.59 4.60 2.92
CA PRO A 282 -3.84 3.93 3.23
C PRO A 282 -4.30 3.08 2.05
N VAL A 283 -5.04 2.01 2.32
CA VAL A 283 -5.51 1.08 1.29
C VAL A 283 -6.95 0.66 1.54
N CYS A 284 -7.61 0.24 0.47
CA CYS A 284 -8.88 -0.47 0.50
C CYS A 284 -8.86 -1.57 -0.55
N ASN A 285 -9.02 -2.82 -0.15
CA ASN A 285 -9.04 -3.95 -1.08
C ASN A 285 -10.32 -3.95 -1.92
N THR A 286 -10.18 -4.36 -3.17
CA THR A 286 -11.28 -4.50 -4.13
C THR A 286 -12.02 -5.82 -3.90
N ASN A 287 -13.34 -5.74 -3.77
CA ASN A 287 -14.22 -6.88 -3.80
C ASN A 287 -14.54 -7.27 -5.25
N THR A 288 -14.01 -8.43 -5.68
CA THR A 288 -14.15 -8.94 -7.05
C THR A 288 -15.59 -9.27 -7.46
N SER A 289 -16.47 -9.49 -6.47
CA SER A 289 -17.90 -9.78 -6.71
C SER A 289 -18.77 -8.53 -6.82
N LYS A 290 -18.19 -7.34 -6.70
CA LYS A 290 -18.88 -6.04 -6.72
C LYS A 290 -18.50 -5.24 -7.96
N SER A 291 -19.29 -4.23 -8.31
CA SER A 291 -18.96 -3.36 -9.45
C SER A 291 -17.78 -2.43 -9.14
N LEU A 292 -17.19 -1.83 -10.17
CA LEU A 292 -16.24 -0.73 -10.01
C LEU A 292 -16.84 0.42 -9.21
N ALA A 293 -18.13 0.71 -9.42
CA ALA A 293 -18.83 1.79 -8.76
C ALA A 293 -18.94 1.57 -7.25
N TRP A 294 -19.28 0.35 -6.84
CA TRP A 294 -19.33 -0.05 -5.44
C TRP A 294 -17.95 0.01 -4.78
N ASN A 295 -16.94 -0.58 -5.44
CA ASN A 295 -15.58 -0.60 -4.91
C ASN A 295 -14.98 0.80 -4.79
N LEU A 296 -15.23 1.67 -5.77
CA LEU A 296 -14.73 3.04 -5.75
C LEU A 296 -15.42 3.89 -4.67
N GLY A 297 -16.74 3.76 -4.50
CA GLY A 297 -17.48 4.42 -3.41
C GLY A 297 -16.93 4.00 -2.05
N ARG A 298 -16.72 2.70 -1.84
CA ARG A 298 -16.12 2.16 -0.62
C ARG A 298 -14.71 2.68 -0.37
N ALA A 299 -13.84 2.61 -1.36
CA ALA A 299 -12.45 3.03 -1.24
C ALA A 299 -12.34 4.53 -0.95
N VAL A 300 -13.02 5.40 -1.73
CA VAL A 300 -13.00 6.85 -1.50
C VAL A 300 -13.51 7.21 -0.10
N THR A 301 -14.49 6.48 0.44
CA THR A 301 -14.97 6.71 1.81
C THR A 301 -13.89 6.48 2.86
N PHE A 302 -13.19 5.34 2.80
CA PHE A 302 -12.10 5.06 3.75
C PHE A 302 -10.92 6.01 3.61
N ILE A 303 -10.51 6.31 2.38
CA ILE A 303 -9.35 7.15 2.11
C ILE A 303 -9.64 8.60 2.47
N LYS A 304 -10.83 9.13 2.17
CA LYS A 304 -11.24 10.48 2.58
C LYS A 304 -11.26 10.65 4.10
N ALA A 305 -11.78 9.66 4.81
CA ALA A 305 -11.74 9.68 6.28
C ALA A 305 -10.30 9.64 6.83
N CYS A 306 -9.36 9.02 6.10
CA CYS A 306 -7.95 9.02 6.44
C CYS A 306 -7.29 10.38 6.21
N THR A 307 -7.48 10.98 5.04
CA THR A 307 -6.91 12.29 4.68
C THR A 307 -7.47 13.41 5.57
N ASP A 308 -8.75 13.35 5.96
CA ASP A 308 -9.38 14.33 6.87
C ASP A 308 -8.70 14.42 8.25
N VAL A 309 -8.00 13.36 8.69
CA VAL A 309 -7.31 13.31 9.99
C VAL A 309 -5.78 13.27 9.87
N ALA A 310 -5.26 13.28 8.64
CA ALA A 310 -3.84 13.14 8.37
C ALA A 310 -3.05 14.40 8.73
N GLU A 311 -1.90 14.23 9.36
CA GLU A 311 -0.91 15.31 9.57
C GLU A 311 0.34 15.13 8.70
N ILE A 312 0.40 14.02 7.96
CA ILE A 312 1.44 13.69 6.98
C ILE A 312 0.78 13.38 5.63
N PRO A 313 1.50 13.55 4.51
CA PRO A 313 0.98 13.24 3.19
C PRO A 313 0.41 11.81 3.08
N CYS A 314 -0.71 11.69 2.38
CA CYS A 314 -1.35 10.42 2.09
C CYS A 314 -1.13 10.04 0.62
N HIS A 315 -0.32 9.01 0.41
CA HIS A 315 -0.08 8.41 -0.90
C HIS A 315 -0.88 7.12 -0.98
N VAL A 316 -2.13 7.19 -1.41
CA VAL A 316 -3.03 6.03 -1.36
C VAL A 316 -2.45 4.87 -2.17
N ASN A 317 -2.47 3.66 -1.60
CA ASN A 317 -2.03 2.48 -2.32
C ASN A 317 -3.01 2.19 -3.46
N MET A 318 -2.54 2.31 -4.70
CA MET A 318 -3.30 2.11 -5.92
C MET A 318 -2.62 1.06 -6.79
N GLY A 319 -3.38 0.10 -7.28
CA GLY A 319 -2.83 -0.99 -8.07
C GLY A 319 -3.81 -2.13 -8.24
N MET A 320 -3.35 -3.23 -8.78
CA MET A 320 -4.15 -4.44 -8.97
C MET A 320 -4.86 -4.84 -7.67
N GLY A 321 -6.20 -4.77 -7.67
CA GLY A 321 -7.02 -5.21 -6.55
C GLY A 321 -7.10 -4.26 -5.34
N VAL A 322 -6.63 -3.01 -5.45
CA VAL A 322 -6.71 -2.02 -4.36
C VAL A 322 -7.17 -0.64 -4.85
N GLY A 323 -7.65 0.21 -3.95
CA GLY A 323 -8.06 1.59 -4.27
C GLY A 323 -9.27 1.66 -5.21
N GLY A 324 -10.07 0.59 -5.26
CA GLY A 324 -11.19 0.43 -6.19
C GLY A 324 -10.80 -0.13 -7.56
N ILE A 325 -9.51 -0.26 -7.85
CA ILE A 325 -9.00 -0.81 -9.11
C ILE A 325 -9.30 -2.31 -9.16
N PRO A 326 -9.79 -2.84 -10.30
CA PRO A 326 -10.10 -4.26 -10.43
C PRO A 326 -8.89 -5.18 -10.17
N MET A 327 -9.17 -6.34 -9.59
CA MET A 327 -8.21 -7.44 -9.47
C MET A 327 -8.06 -8.13 -10.83
N CYS A 328 -7.10 -7.67 -11.60
CA CYS A 328 -6.75 -8.21 -12.92
C CYS A 328 -5.25 -8.02 -13.13
N GLU A 329 -4.57 -9.04 -13.68
CA GLU A 329 -3.12 -9.03 -13.95
C GLU A 329 -2.65 -7.78 -14.69
N THR A 330 -3.47 -7.29 -15.63
CA THR A 330 -3.27 -5.97 -16.25
C THR A 330 -4.55 -5.16 -16.05
N PRO A 331 -4.63 -4.33 -14.99
CA PRO A 331 -5.82 -3.57 -14.71
C PRO A 331 -6.26 -2.71 -15.91
N PRO A 332 -7.54 -2.74 -16.29
CA PRO A 332 -8.00 -1.95 -17.42
C PRO A 332 -7.75 -0.46 -17.18
N ILE A 333 -7.02 0.21 -18.09
CA ILE A 333 -6.64 1.63 -17.95
C ILE A 333 -7.85 2.56 -17.74
N ASP A 334 -9.02 2.20 -18.27
CA ASP A 334 -10.26 2.93 -18.05
C ASP A 334 -10.73 2.89 -16.59
N ALA A 335 -10.53 1.78 -15.89
CA ALA A 335 -10.84 1.66 -14.47
C ALA A 335 -9.78 2.35 -13.61
N VAL A 336 -8.48 2.12 -13.90
CA VAL A 336 -7.35 2.72 -13.17
C VAL A 336 -7.50 4.24 -13.13
N THR A 337 -7.64 4.87 -14.30
CA THR A 337 -7.67 6.33 -14.40
C THR A 337 -8.89 6.95 -13.71
N ARG A 338 -10.04 6.26 -13.69
CA ARG A 338 -11.24 6.69 -12.95
C ARG A 338 -11.04 6.60 -11.45
N CYS A 339 -10.41 5.54 -10.96
CA CYS A 339 -10.11 5.38 -9.53
C CYS A 339 -9.13 6.46 -9.09
N ASN A 340 -8.01 6.63 -9.81
CA ASN A 340 -7.00 7.65 -9.50
C ASN A 340 -7.62 9.05 -9.47
N LYS A 341 -8.41 9.40 -10.49
CA LYS A 341 -9.10 10.69 -10.55
C LYS A 341 -10.01 10.93 -9.36
N ALA A 342 -10.79 9.92 -8.94
CA ALA A 342 -11.67 10.04 -7.79
C ALA A 342 -10.91 10.16 -6.47
N MET A 343 -9.78 9.46 -6.30
CA MET A 343 -8.92 9.62 -5.13
C MET A 343 -8.40 11.06 -5.03
N VAL A 344 -7.92 11.63 -6.13
CA VAL A 344 -7.41 13.01 -6.14
C VAL A 344 -8.52 14.04 -5.94
N GLU A 345 -9.63 13.94 -6.68
CA GLU A 345 -10.65 14.98 -6.67
C GLU A 345 -11.57 14.96 -5.45
N ILE A 346 -11.72 13.80 -4.80
CA ILE A 346 -12.76 13.58 -3.78
C ILE A 346 -12.16 13.17 -2.43
N ALA A 347 -11.17 12.27 -2.43
CA ALA A 347 -10.46 11.88 -1.22
C ALA A 347 -9.31 12.85 -0.86
N ASN A 348 -8.91 13.74 -1.78
CA ASN A 348 -7.86 14.74 -1.58
C ASN A 348 -6.53 14.12 -1.13
N VAL A 349 -6.11 13.05 -1.80
CA VAL A 349 -4.80 12.43 -1.57
C VAL A 349 -3.67 13.31 -2.10
N ASP A 350 -2.48 13.20 -1.50
CA ASP A 350 -1.28 13.97 -1.87
C ASP A 350 -0.42 13.25 -2.92
N GLY A 351 -0.62 11.94 -3.05
CA GLY A 351 -0.01 11.09 -4.04
C GLY A 351 -0.83 9.84 -4.33
N ILE A 352 -0.47 9.18 -5.43
CA ILE A 352 -1.04 7.90 -5.89
C ILE A 352 0.07 6.94 -6.33
#